data_AF-A0A1F9FRL9-F1
#
_entry.id   AF-A0A1F9FRL9-F1
#
_cell.length_a   1.000
_cell.length_b   1.000
_cell.length_c   1.000
_cell.angle_alpha   90.00
_cell.angle_beta   90.00
_cell.angle_gamma   90.00
#
_symmetry.space_group_name_H-M   'P 1'
#
loop_
_entity.id
_entity.type
_entity.pdbx_description
1 polymer ?
#
loop_
_entity_poly.entity_id
_entity_poly.type
_entity_poly.pdbx_seq_one_letter_code
_entity_poly.pdbx_strand_id
1 'polypeptide(L)'
;MKLAPPIPLLARAALATAALAIVVGCVTLAQPTAVDAAWASERWPEVTQEDLQRGRALYVKRCAGCHALRLPERFPSSTWEQHVDEMAKRARLPPAEREPMLRYLLTMSRPSAGATEVPSPPR
;
A
#
# COMPACT_ATOMS: atom_id res chain seq x y z
N MET A 1 11.57 11.85 54.82
CA MET A 1 11.03 12.15 53.48
C MET A 1 12.01 13.09 52.76
N LYS A 2 12.67 12.65 51.68
CA LYS A 2 13.54 13.51 50.86
C LYS A 2 12.70 14.07 49.71
N LEU A 3 12.49 15.39 49.68
CA LEU A 3 11.85 16.08 48.55
C LEU A 3 12.82 16.06 47.35
N ALA A 4 12.35 15.59 46.20
CA ALA A 4 13.08 15.73 44.95
C ALA A 4 13.08 17.21 44.49
N PRO A 5 14.18 17.71 43.90
CA PRO A 5 14.27 19.10 43.47
C PRO A 5 13.37 19.38 42.25
N PRO A 6 12.90 20.63 42.07
CA PRO A 6 12.05 20.99 40.94
C PRO A 6 12.85 20.92 39.63
N ILE A 7 12.31 20.17 38.67
CA ILE A 7 12.90 20.00 37.34
C ILE A 7 12.82 21.35 36.59
N PRO A 8 13.93 21.89 36.05
CA PRO A 8 13.97 23.20 35.42
C PRO A 8 13.12 23.25 34.14
N LEU A 9 12.45 24.39 33.89
CA LEU A 9 11.55 24.60 32.74
C LEU A 9 12.20 24.37 31.37
N LEU A 10 13.53 24.54 31.26
CA LEU A 10 14.31 24.25 30.07
C LEU A 10 14.34 22.76 29.72
N ALA A 11 14.32 21.88 30.73
CA ALA A 11 14.20 20.43 30.51
C ALA A 11 12.80 20.02 30.02
N ARG A 12 11.75 20.76 30.44
CA ARG A 12 10.38 20.56 29.94
C ARG A 12 10.22 21.00 28.48
N ALA A 13 10.87 22.09 28.08
CA ALA A 13 10.86 22.56 26.70
C ALA A 13 11.61 21.61 25.75
N ALA A 14 12.75 21.05 26.18
CA ALA A 14 13.50 20.06 25.42
C ALA A 14 12.75 18.73 25.25
N LEU A 15 11.94 18.33 26.24
CA LEU A 15 11.05 17.17 26.16
C LEU A 15 9.83 17.41 25.26
N ALA A 16 9.32 18.64 25.20
CA ALA A 16 8.17 18.99 24.35
C ALA A 16 8.54 19.08 22.86
N THR A 17 9.77 19.47 22.51
CA THR A 17 10.24 19.53 21.11
C THR A 17 10.68 18.18 20.56
N ALA A 18 11.19 17.27 21.40
CA ALA A 18 11.60 15.92 20.98
C ALA A 18 10.42 15.00 20.62
N ALA A 19 9.20 15.27 21.13
CA ALA A 19 8.02 14.46 20.85
C ALA A 19 7.38 14.71 19.47
N LEU A 20 7.68 15.84 18.82
CA LEU A 20 7.03 16.24 17.56
C LEU A 20 7.75 15.72 16.30
N ALA A 21 8.94 15.12 16.43
CA ALA A 21 9.81 14.80 15.31
C ALA A 21 9.69 13.36 14.76
N ILE A 22 8.68 12.57 15.16
CA ILE A 22 8.52 11.16 14.73
C ILE A 22 7.32 11.01 13.79
N VAL A 23 7.28 11.79 12.70
CA VAL A 23 6.31 11.57 11.61
C VAL A 23 7.07 11.43 10.30
N VAL A 24 7.92 10.40 10.22
CA VAL A 24 8.67 10.10 8.99
C VAL A 24 8.31 8.69 8.52
N GLY A 25 7.49 8.61 7.46
CA GLY A 25 7.65 7.57 6.44
C GLY A 25 6.62 6.44 6.30
N CYS A 26 5.37 6.57 6.75
CA CYS A 26 4.35 5.59 6.35
C CYS A 26 3.83 5.89 4.94
N VAL A 27 4.40 5.23 3.91
CA VAL A 27 3.73 5.13 2.61
C VAL A 27 2.55 4.16 2.77
N THR A 28 1.33 4.69 2.73
CA THR A 28 0.10 3.88 2.84
C THR A 28 -0.40 3.51 1.46
N LEU A 29 -0.58 2.21 1.22
CA LEU A 29 -1.31 1.72 0.05
C LEU A 29 -2.74 2.26 0.05
N ALA A 30 -3.16 2.85 -1.07
CA ALA A 30 -4.51 3.34 -1.27
C ALA A 30 -5.55 2.24 -0.97
N GLN A 31 -6.68 2.65 -0.41
CA GLN A 31 -7.83 1.77 -0.18
C GLN A 31 -8.76 1.79 -1.40
N PRO A 32 -9.30 0.64 -1.84
CA PRO A 32 -10.31 0.61 -2.88
C PRO A 32 -11.58 1.34 -2.45
N THR A 33 -12.14 2.12 -3.36
CA THR A 33 -13.38 2.88 -3.22
C THR A 33 -14.51 2.25 -4.05
N ALA A 34 -15.73 2.75 -3.88
CA ALA A 34 -16.86 2.36 -4.74
C ALA A 34 -16.63 2.72 -6.22
N VAL A 35 -15.87 3.79 -6.50
CA VAL A 35 -15.50 4.15 -7.88
C VAL A 35 -14.59 3.09 -8.48
N ASP A 36 -13.60 2.62 -7.73
CA ASP A 36 -12.69 1.55 -8.18
C ASP A 36 -13.45 0.24 -8.45
N ALA A 37 -14.43 -0.09 -7.61
CA ALA A 37 -15.31 -1.24 -7.81
C ALA A 37 -16.12 -1.10 -9.12
N ALA A 38 -16.75 0.06 -9.36
CA ALA A 38 -17.51 0.29 -10.59
C ALA A 38 -16.65 0.09 -11.86
N TRP A 39 -15.41 0.58 -11.86
CA TRP A 39 -14.47 0.34 -12.94
C TRP A 39 -14.07 -1.13 -13.08
N ALA A 40 -13.82 -1.79 -11.96
CA ALA A 40 -13.46 -3.20 -11.96
C ALA A 40 -14.62 -4.06 -12.50
N SER A 41 -15.87 -3.67 -12.23
CA SER A 41 -17.08 -4.34 -12.72
C SER A 41 -17.25 -4.29 -14.24
N GLU A 42 -16.60 -3.34 -14.94
CA GLU A 42 -16.59 -3.33 -16.42
C GLU A 42 -15.88 -4.58 -16.99
N ARG A 43 -14.85 -5.07 -16.30
CA ARG A 43 -14.08 -6.27 -16.68
C ARG A 43 -14.54 -7.52 -15.93
N TRP A 44 -14.99 -7.37 -14.69
CA TRP A 44 -15.40 -8.46 -13.80
C TRP A 44 -16.75 -8.13 -13.15
N PRO A 45 -17.90 -8.43 -13.82
CA PRO A 45 -19.23 -7.94 -13.42
C PRO A 45 -19.63 -8.19 -11.96
N GLU A 46 -19.15 -9.29 -11.37
CA GLU A 46 -19.45 -9.72 -10.01
C GLU A 46 -18.56 -9.06 -8.93
N VAL A 47 -17.53 -8.30 -9.32
CA VAL A 47 -16.54 -7.80 -8.36
C VAL A 47 -17.11 -6.63 -7.54
N THR A 48 -16.92 -6.71 -6.22
CA THR A 48 -17.36 -5.68 -5.27
C THR A 48 -16.18 -4.89 -4.69
N GLN A 49 -16.49 -3.81 -3.96
CA GLN A 49 -15.46 -3.08 -3.21
C GLN A 49 -14.81 -3.97 -2.15
N GLU A 50 -15.60 -4.82 -1.48
CA GLU A 50 -15.13 -5.79 -0.50
C GLU A 50 -14.17 -6.81 -1.12
N ASP A 51 -14.42 -7.24 -2.35
CA ASP A 51 -13.50 -8.13 -3.07
C ASP A 51 -12.15 -7.47 -3.38
N LEU A 52 -12.17 -6.18 -3.78
CA LEU A 52 -10.95 -5.42 -3.98
C LEU A 52 -10.20 -5.20 -2.67
N GLN A 53 -10.90 -4.95 -1.56
CA GLN A 53 -10.29 -4.86 -0.22
C GLN A 53 -9.65 -6.20 0.20
N ARG A 54 -10.31 -7.33 -0.09
CA ARG A 54 -9.74 -8.66 0.12
C ARG A 54 -8.47 -8.86 -0.72
N GLY A 55 -8.50 -8.46 -2.00
CA GLY A 55 -7.33 -8.48 -2.89
C GLY A 55 -6.17 -7.65 -2.34
N ARG A 56 -6.44 -6.44 -1.83
CA ARG A 56 -5.46 -5.60 -1.14
C ARG A 56 -4.86 -6.29 0.07
N ALA A 57 -5.69 -6.90 0.92
CA ALA A 57 -5.22 -7.58 2.12
C ALA A 57 -4.31 -8.76 1.77
N LEU A 58 -4.64 -9.52 0.72
CA LEU A 58 -3.79 -10.58 0.20
C LEU A 58 -2.46 -10.01 -0.33
N TYR A 59 -2.49 -8.91 -1.08
CA TYR A 59 -1.27 -8.26 -1.59
C TYR A 59 -0.33 -7.87 -0.45
N VAL A 60 -0.84 -7.19 0.58
CA VAL A 60 -0.06 -6.81 1.75
C VAL A 60 0.50 -8.04 2.46
N LYS A 61 -0.35 -9.05 2.74
CA LYS A 61 0.03 -10.25 3.47
C LYS A 61 1.11 -11.08 2.75
N ARG A 62 1.00 -11.20 1.43
CA ARG A 62 1.87 -12.09 0.64
C ARG A 62 3.13 -11.40 0.13
N CYS A 63 3.07 -10.12 -0.20
CA CYS A 63 4.17 -9.43 -0.87
C CYS A 63 5.04 -8.61 0.08
N ALA A 64 4.57 -8.25 1.28
CA ALA A 64 5.35 -7.45 2.23
C ALA A 64 6.36 -8.27 3.05
N GLY A 65 6.33 -9.61 2.94
CA GLY A 65 7.17 -10.50 3.75
C GLY A 65 8.64 -10.55 3.34
N CYS A 66 8.98 -10.16 2.10
CA CYS A 66 10.34 -10.31 1.56
C CYS A 66 11.00 -8.98 1.18
N HIS A 67 10.23 -7.95 0.83
CA HIS A 67 10.71 -6.62 0.47
C HIS A 67 9.57 -5.60 0.59
N ALA A 68 9.89 -4.32 0.42
CA ALA A 68 8.88 -3.26 0.37
C ALA A 68 7.85 -3.50 -0.75
N LEU A 69 6.59 -3.13 -0.47
CA LEU A 69 5.52 -3.23 -1.44
C LEU A 69 5.72 -2.21 -2.58
N ARG A 70 5.37 -2.64 -3.79
CA ARG A 70 5.35 -1.77 -4.95
C ARG A 70 3.95 -1.15 -5.03
N LEU A 71 3.88 0.17 -5.15
CA LEU A 71 2.59 0.85 -5.29
C LEU A 71 1.94 0.45 -6.63
N PRO A 72 0.63 0.07 -6.64
CA PRO A 72 -0.10 -0.31 -7.85
C PRO A 72 0.08 0.66 -9.01
N GLU A 73 0.01 1.97 -8.74
CA GLU A 73 0.10 3.04 -9.71
C GLU A 73 1.50 3.23 -10.34
N ARG A 74 2.54 2.56 -9.82
CA ARG A 74 3.90 2.65 -10.38
C ARG A 74 4.10 1.86 -11.66
N PHE A 75 3.16 0.99 -12.02
CA PHE A 75 3.27 0.14 -13.19
C PHE A 75 1.94 0.08 -13.92
N PRO A 76 1.95 -0.03 -15.26
CA PRO A 76 0.71 -0.30 -16.00
C PRO A 76 0.19 -1.71 -15.67
N SER A 77 -1.10 -1.92 -15.92
CA SER A 77 -1.80 -3.18 -15.65
C SER A 77 -1.11 -4.40 -16.26
N SER A 78 -0.62 -4.31 -17.51
CA SER A 78 0.08 -5.40 -18.20
C SER A 78 1.37 -5.84 -17.49
N THR A 79 2.08 -4.91 -16.86
CA THR A 79 3.31 -5.21 -16.12
C THR A 79 3.01 -5.97 -14.81
N TRP A 80 1.85 -5.73 -14.19
CA TRP A 80 1.47 -6.42 -12.97
C TRP A 80 1.22 -7.91 -13.17
N GLU A 81 0.59 -8.32 -14.28
CA GLU A 81 0.36 -9.73 -14.58
C GLU A 81 1.68 -10.51 -14.60
N GLN A 82 2.67 -10.00 -15.34
CA GLN A 82 4.00 -10.60 -15.42
C GLN A 82 4.71 -10.65 -14.05
N HIS A 83 4.67 -9.56 -13.28
CA HIS A 83 5.32 -9.51 -11.96
C HIS A 83 4.69 -10.50 -10.97
N VAL A 84 3.37 -10.57 -10.94
CA VAL A 84 2.65 -11.50 -10.05
C VAL A 84 2.94 -12.94 -10.46
N ASP A 85 3.04 -13.26 -11.75
CA ASP A 85 3.39 -14.61 -12.21
C ASP A 85 4.79 -15.05 -11.80
N GLU A 86 5.77 -14.17 -11.96
CA GLU A 86 7.14 -14.44 -11.53
C GLU A 86 7.24 -14.58 -10.01
N MET A 87 6.54 -13.73 -9.25
CA MET A 87 6.53 -13.83 -7.79
C MET A 87 5.71 -15.02 -7.29
N ALA A 88 4.63 -15.41 -7.96
CA ALA A 88 3.80 -16.54 -7.55
C ALA A 88 4.60 -17.84 -7.51
N LYS A 89 5.51 -18.05 -8.48
CA LYS A 89 6.44 -19.19 -8.49
C LYS A 89 7.41 -19.13 -7.31
N ARG A 90 8.01 -17.97 -7.03
CA ARG A 90 9.03 -17.79 -6.00
C ARG A 90 8.47 -17.83 -4.58
N ALA A 91 7.32 -17.19 -4.37
CA ALA A 91 6.63 -17.09 -3.10
C ALA A 91 5.63 -18.24 -2.85
N ARG A 92 5.50 -19.18 -3.79
CA ARG A 92 4.55 -20.30 -3.74
C ARG A 92 3.12 -19.83 -3.48
N LEU A 93 2.69 -18.81 -4.22
CA LEU A 93 1.37 -18.20 -4.06
C LEU A 93 0.28 -19.16 -4.55
N PRO A 94 -0.73 -19.51 -3.72
CA PRO A 94 -1.82 -20.37 -4.15
C PRO A 94 -2.66 -19.70 -5.26
N PRO A 95 -3.16 -20.45 -6.26
CA PRO A 95 -4.02 -19.90 -7.31
C PRO A 95 -5.25 -19.16 -6.77
N ALA A 96 -5.85 -19.68 -5.70
CA ALA A 96 -7.01 -19.09 -5.02
C ALA A 96 -6.75 -17.69 -4.44
N GLU A 97 -5.48 -17.36 -4.15
CA GLU A 97 -5.09 -16.05 -3.64
C GLU A 97 -4.50 -15.14 -4.72
N ARG A 98 -3.95 -15.72 -5.79
CA ARG A 98 -3.39 -14.98 -6.92
C ARG A 98 -4.46 -14.14 -7.61
N GLU A 99 -5.61 -14.74 -7.93
CA GLU A 99 -6.64 -14.08 -8.74
C GLU A 99 -7.23 -12.82 -8.07
N PRO A 100 -7.70 -12.86 -6.80
CA PRO A 100 -8.23 -11.66 -6.15
C PRO A 100 -7.17 -10.57 -5.95
N MET A 101 -5.92 -10.97 -5.66
CA MET A 101 -4.80 -10.05 -5.53
C MET A 101 -4.49 -9.36 -6.86
N LEU A 102 -4.50 -10.11 -7.97
CA LEU A 102 -4.23 -9.55 -9.29
C LEU A 102 -5.33 -8.58 -9.70
N ARG A 103 -6.61 -8.89 -9.47
CA ARG A 103 -7.72 -7.96 -9.74
C ARG A 103 -7.54 -6.63 -9.00
N TYR A 104 -7.17 -6.68 -7.73
CA TYR A 104 -6.84 -5.46 -6.97
C TYR A 104 -5.71 -4.66 -7.64
N LEU A 105 -4.59 -5.30 -7.97
CA LEU A 105 -3.44 -4.63 -8.57
C LEU A 105 -3.79 -4.00 -9.92
N LEU A 106 -4.53 -4.71 -10.77
CA LEU A 106 -4.94 -4.22 -12.07
C LEU A 106 -5.90 -3.01 -11.95
N THR A 107 -6.88 -3.07 -11.05
CA THR A 107 -7.80 -1.95 -10.80
C THR A 107 -7.05 -0.72 -10.29
N MET A 108 -6.19 -0.91 -9.28
CA MET A 108 -5.48 0.20 -8.63
C MET A 108 -4.24 0.68 -9.40
N SER A 109 -3.84 -0.01 -10.47
CA SER A 109 -2.73 0.41 -11.34
C SER A 109 -3.07 1.56 -12.27
N ARG A 110 -4.35 1.92 -12.36
CA ARG A 110 -4.78 3.08 -13.14
C ARG A 110 -4.24 4.34 -12.46
N PRO A 111 -3.81 5.34 -13.24
CA PRO A 111 -3.51 6.65 -12.70
C PRO A 111 -4.76 7.17 -11.98
N SER A 112 -4.73 7.23 -10.65
CA SER A 112 -5.75 7.94 -9.89
C SER A 112 -5.75 9.39 -10.36
N ALA A 113 -6.91 10.02 -10.49
CA ALA A 113 -7.05 11.39 -11.03
C ALA A 113 -6.23 12.49 -10.31
N GLY A 114 -5.54 12.17 -9.20
CA GLY A 114 -4.58 13.03 -8.50
C GLY A 114 -3.11 12.60 -8.57
N ALA A 115 -2.76 11.55 -9.31
CA ALA A 115 -1.37 11.14 -9.53
C ALA A 115 -0.84 11.86 -10.78
N THR A 116 -0.28 13.06 -10.57
CA THR A 116 0.56 13.70 -11.57
C THR A 116 1.69 12.75 -11.96
N GLU A 117 1.80 12.56 -13.28
CA GLU A 117 2.77 11.74 -14.01
C GLU A 117 4.16 11.71 -13.34
N VAL A 118 4.53 10.56 -12.78
CA VAL A 118 5.92 10.29 -12.38
C VAL A 118 6.63 9.80 -13.64
N PRO A 119 7.64 10.52 -14.17
CA PRO A 119 8.35 10.10 -15.37
C PRO A 119 8.98 8.73 -15.16
N SER A 120 8.80 7.81 -16.13
CA SER A 120 9.49 6.52 -16.15
C SER A 120 11.02 6.73 -16.14
N PRO A 121 11.79 5.98 -15.34
CA PRO A 121 13.25 5.99 -15.48
C PRO A 121 13.66 5.40 -16.84
N PRO A 122 14.72 5.93 -17.48
CA PRO A 122 15.23 5.36 -18.72
C PRO A 122 15.69 3.91 -18.51
N ARG A 123 15.45 3.09 -19.54
CA ARG A 123 15.88 1.68 -19.62
C ARG A 123 17.38 1.51 -19.54
#